data_AF-A0A2J8QH27-F1
#
_entry.id   AF-A0A2J8QH27-F1
#
_cell.length_a   1.000
_cell.length_b   1.000
_cell.length_c   1.000
_cell.angle_alpha   90.00
_cell.angle_beta   90.00
_cell.angle_gamma   90.00
#
_symmetry.space_group_name_H-M   'P 1'
#
loop_
_entity.id
_entity.type
_entity.pdbx_description
1 polymer ?
#
loop_
_entity_poly.entity_id
_entity_poly.type
_entity_poly.pdbx_seq_one_letter_code
_entity_poly.pdbx_strand_id
1 'polypeptide(L)'
;MEAASRLTSAIKPEIAKMLMELSAGAANFTDQKEFSLQDIEVLGRCFLTVVQVHFQFLTHALQKVQPVAHSCFAEVIVPEKKNSGSGGGLSGMGHTPEVEEAVRSWRGAAEATSRLRERGCDGCLAGIEVQQLFCSQSAAIPEHQLKELNIKIDSALQAYKIALESLGHCEYAMKAGFHLNPKAIEASLQGCCSEAEAQQTGRRQTPPQPMQCELPTVPVQIGSHFLKGVSFNESAADNLKLKTHTMLQLMKEAGCYNGITSRDDFPVTEVLNQVCPSTWRGACKTAVQLLFGQAGLVVVDTAQIENKEAYAPQISLEGSRIVVQVPSTW
;
A
#
# COMPACT_ATOMS: atom_id res chain seq x y z
N MET A 1 12.74 18.99 -21.36
CA MET A 1 14.21 18.99 -21.54
C MET A 1 14.85 20.31 -21.10
N GLU A 2 14.31 21.48 -21.48
CA GLU A 2 14.81 22.80 -21.03
C GLU A 2 14.86 23.00 -19.50
N ALA A 3 13.86 22.51 -18.76
CA ALA A 3 13.83 22.67 -17.30
C ALA A 3 14.97 21.91 -16.59
N ALA A 4 15.35 20.73 -17.10
CA ALA A 4 16.48 19.96 -16.59
C ALA A 4 17.83 20.65 -16.91
N SER A 5 17.95 21.26 -18.08
CA SER A 5 19.16 22.02 -18.46
C SER A 5 19.36 23.27 -17.59
N ARG A 6 18.28 23.99 -17.26
CA ARG A 6 18.33 25.18 -16.38
C ARG A 6 18.66 24.80 -14.92
N LEU A 7 18.20 23.63 -14.48
CA LEU A 7 18.49 23.07 -13.16
C LEU A 7 19.97 22.68 -13.04
N THR A 8 20.52 21.96 -14.03
CA THR A 8 21.95 21.58 -14.04
C THR A 8 22.85 22.82 -14.04
N SER A 9 22.47 23.90 -14.74
CA SER A 9 23.23 25.16 -14.71
C SER A 9 23.14 25.92 -13.38
N ALA A 10 22.05 25.76 -12.63
CA ALA A 10 21.86 26.42 -11.33
C ALA A 10 22.52 25.64 -10.17
N ILE A 11 22.57 24.32 -10.27
CA ILE A 11 23.14 23.44 -9.22
C ILE A 11 24.67 23.35 -9.33
N LYS A 12 25.21 23.36 -10.55
CA LYS A 12 26.66 23.19 -10.77
C LYS A 12 27.56 24.21 -10.04
N PRO A 13 27.21 25.52 -9.95
CA PRO A 13 27.96 26.49 -9.17
C PRO A 13 27.91 26.22 -7.65
N GLU A 14 26.76 25.78 -7.13
CA GLU A 14 26.57 25.48 -5.70
C GLU A 14 27.36 24.23 -5.28
N ILE A 15 27.37 23.18 -6.13
CA ILE A 15 28.22 21.99 -5.90
C ILE A 15 29.70 22.35 -5.98
N ALA A 16 30.10 23.23 -6.92
CA ALA A 16 31.49 23.66 -7.05
C ALA A 16 31.96 24.49 -5.85
N LYS A 17 31.09 25.37 -5.32
CA LYS A 17 31.34 26.13 -4.09
C LYS A 17 31.46 25.22 -2.88
N MET A 18 30.58 24.22 -2.78
CA MET A 18 30.59 23.19 -1.73
C MET A 18 31.87 22.33 -1.76
N LEU A 19 32.35 21.94 -2.95
CA LEU A 19 33.62 21.21 -3.10
C LEU A 19 34.83 22.07 -2.75
N MET A 20 34.80 23.37 -3.07
CA MET A 20 35.87 24.30 -2.68
C MET A 20 35.97 24.48 -1.16
N GLU A 21 34.83 24.65 -0.46
CA GLU A 21 34.79 24.78 1.00
C GLU A 21 35.26 23.49 1.72
N LEU A 22 34.91 22.31 1.19
CA LEU A 22 35.42 21.02 1.68
C LEU A 22 36.92 20.86 1.40
N SER A 23 37.39 21.27 0.22
CA SER A 23 38.80 21.13 -0.18
C SER A 23 39.74 22.08 0.58
N ALA A 24 39.27 23.25 1.00
CA ALA A 24 40.05 24.20 1.81
C ALA A 24 40.34 23.68 3.23
N GLY A 25 39.46 22.80 3.76
CA GLY A 25 39.72 22.04 4.98
C GLY A 25 40.51 20.75 4.74
N ALA A 26 40.38 20.13 3.56
CA ALA A 26 40.84 18.76 3.32
C ALA A 26 42.36 18.55 3.09
N ALA A 27 43.17 19.60 3.05
CA ALA A 27 44.58 19.48 2.66
C ALA A 27 45.48 18.75 3.69
N ASN A 28 45.00 18.40 4.89
CA ASN A 28 45.79 17.73 5.93
C ASN A 28 45.06 16.57 6.62
N PHE A 29 44.39 15.68 5.89
CA PHE A 29 43.72 14.51 6.51
C PHE A 29 44.42 13.18 6.15
N THR A 30 45.34 12.75 7.02
CA THR A 30 45.83 11.36 7.07
C THR A 30 45.35 10.59 8.30
N ASP A 31 44.56 11.19 9.19
CA ASP A 31 44.04 10.51 10.39
C ASP A 31 42.51 10.51 10.45
N GLN A 32 41.93 9.29 10.44
CA GLN A 32 40.50 9.02 10.67
C GLN A 32 40.12 9.18 12.16
N LYS A 33 40.32 10.37 12.73
CA LYS A 33 39.80 10.69 14.07
C LYS A 33 38.95 11.95 14.03
N GLU A 34 37.69 11.72 14.40
CA GLU A 34 36.66 12.67 14.84
C GLU A 34 36.31 13.79 13.86
N PHE A 35 35.17 13.60 13.16
CA PHE A 35 34.40 14.72 12.63
C PHE A 35 34.13 15.70 13.78
N SER A 36 34.49 16.97 13.59
CA SER A 36 34.13 17.99 14.57
C SER A 36 32.60 18.16 14.58
N LEU A 37 32.06 18.61 15.72
CA LEU A 37 30.63 18.94 15.84
C LEU A 37 30.16 19.91 14.73
N GLN A 38 31.07 20.75 14.26
CA GLN A 38 30.86 21.69 13.17
C GLN A 38 30.75 21.00 11.79
N ASP A 39 31.53 19.95 11.52
CA ASP A 39 31.42 19.16 10.28
C ASP A 39 30.09 18.40 10.22
N ILE A 40 29.64 17.88 11.37
CA ILE A 40 28.34 17.21 11.51
C ILE A 40 27.19 18.21 11.32
N GLU A 41 27.30 19.43 11.86
CA GLU A 41 26.31 20.49 11.64
C GLU A 41 26.24 20.92 10.17
N VAL A 42 27.39 21.06 9.51
CA VAL A 42 27.45 21.41 8.07
C VAL A 42 26.80 20.29 7.25
N LEU A 43 27.13 19.02 7.52
CA LEU A 43 26.50 17.89 6.84
C LEU A 43 24.99 17.84 7.07
N GLY A 44 24.53 18.14 8.30
CA GLY A 44 23.11 18.27 8.64
C GLY A 44 22.40 19.37 7.85
N ARG A 45 23.02 20.55 7.70
CA ARG A 45 22.48 21.65 6.87
C ARG A 45 22.48 21.30 5.39
N CYS A 46 23.49 20.58 4.90
CA CYS A 46 23.55 20.08 3.53
C CYS A 46 22.41 19.09 3.25
N PHE A 47 22.22 18.11 4.13
CA PHE A 47 21.14 17.13 3.99
C PHE A 47 19.76 17.82 4.04
N LEU A 48 19.56 18.75 4.97
CA LEU A 48 18.32 19.51 5.08
C LEU A 48 18.02 20.30 3.80
N THR A 49 19.03 20.93 3.19
CA THR A 49 18.88 21.70 1.94
C THR A 49 18.49 20.80 0.78
N VAL A 50 19.12 19.62 0.65
CA VAL A 50 18.76 18.63 -0.38
C VAL A 50 17.32 18.17 -0.21
N VAL A 51 16.91 17.82 1.02
CA VAL A 51 15.54 17.42 1.33
C VAL A 51 14.54 18.55 1.03
N GLN A 52 14.87 19.79 1.39
CA GLN A 52 14.03 20.96 1.11
C GLN A 52 13.85 21.20 -0.40
N VAL A 53 14.93 21.10 -1.18
CA VAL A 53 14.87 21.24 -2.64
C VAL A 53 14.03 20.11 -3.26
N HIS A 54 14.22 18.87 -2.82
CA HIS A 54 13.40 17.74 -3.26
C HIS A 54 11.92 17.93 -2.88
N PHE A 55 11.62 18.37 -1.67
CA PHE A 55 10.26 18.63 -1.22
C PHE A 55 9.59 19.76 -2.00
N GLN A 56 10.31 20.86 -2.25
CA GLN A 56 9.81 21.97 -3.08
C GLN A 56 9.56 21.51 -4.52
N PHE A 57 10.46 20.70 -5.09
CA PHE A 57 10.28 20.13 -6.42
C PHE A 57 9.06 19.21 -6.49
N LEU A 58 8.93 18.28 -5.53
CA LEU A 58 7.77 17.40 -5.42
C LEU A 58 6.48 18.20 -5.25
N THR A 59 6.48 19.23 -4.40
CA THR A 59 5.32 20.12 -4.19
C THR A 59 4.94 20.87 -5.47
N HIS A 60 5.92 21.43 -6.19
CA HIS A 60 5.67 22.10 -7.46
C HIS A 60 5.21 21.16 -8.57
N ALA A 61 5.80 19.97 -8.65
CA ALA A 61 5.36 18.93 -9.57
C ALA A 61 3.94 18.48 -9.23
N LEU A 62 3.64 18.29 -7.94
CA LEU A 62 2.30 17.95 -7.47
C LEU A 62 1.31 19.06 -7.86
N GLN A 63 1.59 20.33 -7.61
CA GLN A 63 0.74 21.47 -8.00
C GLN A 63 0.51 21.56 -9.51
N LYS A 64 1.48 21.15 -10.33
CA LYS A 64 1.37 21.14 -11.80
C LYS A 64 0.55 19.96 -12.31
N VAL A 65 0.62 18.81 -11.63
CA VAL A 65 -0.12 17.58 -11.97
C VAL A 65 -1.49 17.56 -11.28
N GLN A 66 -1.69 18.34 -10.24
CA GLN A 66 -2.93 18.44 -9.46
C GLN A 66 -4.16 18.74 -10.33
N PRO A 67 -4.14 19.68 -11.31
CA PRO A 67 -5.28 19.93 -12.18
C PRO A 67 -5.61 18.72 -13.08
N VAL A 68 -4.59 17.99 -13.53
CA VAL A 68 -4.74 16.78 -14.36
C VAL A 68 -5.31 15.62 -13.52
N ALA A 69 -4.83 15.47 -12.29
CA ALA A 69 -5.39 14.52 -11.35
C ALA A 69 -6.85 14.87 -11.05
N HIS A 70 -7.17 16.13 -10.76
CA HIS A 70 -8.54 16.58 -10.49
C HIS A 70 -9.46 16.43 -11.71
N SER A 71 -8.97 16.60 -12.96
CA SER A 71 -9.77 16.33 -14.15
C SER A 71 -10.02 14.82 -14.36
N CYS A 72 -9.02 13.97 -14.11
CA CYS A 72 -9.21 12.51 -14.15
C CYS A 72 -10.16 12.01 -13.04
N PHE A 73 -10.15 12.63 -11.87
CA PHE A 73 -11.09 12.33 -10.78
C PHE A 73 -12.49 12.94 -11.01
N ALA A 74 -12.59 14.07 -11.71
CA ALA A 74 -13.87 14.70 -12.06
C ALA A 74 -14.61 13.94 -13.18
N GLU A 75 -13.90 13.30 -14.12
CA GLU A 75 -14.54 12.42 -15.12
C GLU A 75 -15.12 11.12 -14.52
N VAL A 76 -14.69 10.73 -13.31
CA VAL A 76 -15.28 9.60 -12.56
C VAL A 76 -16.51 10.05 -11.74
N ILE A 77 -16.69 11.36 -11.53
CA ILE A 77 -17.88 11.95 -10.90
C ILE A 77 -18.67 12.68 -11.99
N VAL A 78 -19.24 11.92 -12.94
CA VAL A 78 -20.34 12.46 -13.74
C VAL A 78 -21.56 12.56 -12.81
N PRO A 79 -22.09 13.76 -12.52
CA PRO A 79 -23.40 13.86 -11.88
C PRO A 79 -24.44 13.35 -12.88
N GLU A 80 -25.22 12.34 -12.49
CA GLU A 80 -26.41 11.89 -13.23
C GLU A 80 -27.32 13.09 -13.52
N LYS A 81 -27.20 13.63 -14.73
CA LYS A 81 -28.03 14.74 -15.18
C LYS A 81 -29.38 14.18 -15.62
N LYS A 82 -30.30 14.21 -14.66
CA LYS A 82 -31.75 14.09 -14.79
C LYS A 82 -32.23 14.84 -16.05
N ASN A 83 -32.59 14.11 -17.10
CA ASN A 83 -33.39 14.65 -18.20
C ASN A 83 -34.56 13.69 -18.48
N SER A 84 -35.73 14.18 -18.12
CA SER A 84 -37.04 13.55 -18.21
C SER A 84 -37.42 13.22 -19.65
N GLY A 85 -37.89 12.00 -19.91
CA GLY A 85 -38.47 11.63 -21.20
C GLY A 85 -38.70 10.13 -21.41
N SER A 86 -39.79 9.63 -20.83
CA SER A 86 -40.63 8.54 -21.37
C SER A 86 -40.04 7.13 -21.60
N GLY A 87 -40.38 6.21 -20.69
CA GLY A 87 -40.79 4.84 -21.05
C GLY A 87 -39.80 3.72 -20.74
N GLY A 88 -40.18 2.86 -19.78
CA GLY A 88 -39.59 1.51 -19.59
C GLY A 88 -38.71 1.40 -18.34
N GLY A 89 -39.28 0.85 -17.26
CA GLY A 89 -38.59 0.68 -15.98
C GLY A 89 -37.39 -0.26 -16.05
N LEU A 90 -36.23 0.23 -15.63
CA LEU A 90 -35.10 -0.55 -15.14
C LEU A 90 -34.42 0.25 -14.02
N SER A 91 -35.12 0.38 -12.89
CA SER A 91 -34.51 0.75 -11.61
C SER A 91 -33.98 -0.53 -10.98
N GLY A 92 -32.66 -0.71 -10.96
CA GLY A 92 -32.00 -1.88 -10.37
C GLY A 92 -30.83 -2.38 -11.20
N MET A 93 -29.78 -1.57 -11.35
CA MET A 93 -28.49 -2.08 -11.83
C MET A 93 -27.87 -2.88 -10.67
N GLY A 94 -28.09 -4.19 -10.70
CA GLY A 94 -27.89 -5.12 -9.59
C GLY A 94 -26.46 -5.19 -9.07
N HIS A 95 -26.33 -5.21 -7.74
CA HIS A 95 -25.16 -5.77 -7.09
C HIS A 95 -25.01 -7.21 -7.58
N THR A 96 -23.84 -7.55 -8.11
CA THR A 96 -23.58 -8.95 -8.49
C THR A 96 -23.58 -9.79 -7.21
N PRO A 97 -24.17 -11.00 -7.23
CA PRO A 97 -24.27 -11.86 -6.04
C PRO A 97 -22.91 -12.16 -5.41
N GLU A 98 -21.85 -12.15 -6.22
CA GLU A 98 -20.47 -12.36 -5.78
C GLU A 98 -19.92 -11.22 -4.89
N VAL A 99 -20.27 -9.96 -5.19
CA VAL A 99 -19.85 -8.80 -4.40
C VAL A 99 -20.58 -8.80 -3.05
N GLU A 100 -21.86 -9.17 -3.02
CA GLU A 100 -22.61 -9.29 -1.77
C GLU A 100 -22.07 -10.40 -0.87
N GLU A 101 -21.68 -11.54 -1.46
CA GLU A 101 -21.04 -12.63 -0.74
C GLU A 101 -19.67 -12.22 -0.20
N ALA A 102 -18.89 -11.46 -0.97
CA ALA A 102 -17.64 -10.87 -0.49
C ALA A 102 -17.88 -9.95 0.72
N VAL A 103 -18.82 -9.02 0.62
CA VAL A 103 -19.18 -8.13 1.75
C VAL A 103 -19.62 -8.92 2.98
N ARG A 104 -20.42 -9.98 2.80
CA ARG A 104 -20.87 -10.83 3.91
C ARG A 104 -19.72 -11.59 4.57
N SER A 105 -18.81 -12.15 3.76
CA SER A 105 -17.61 -12.84 4.24
C SER A 105 -16.73 -11.91 5.09
N TRP A 106 -16.53 -10.67 4.64
CA TRP A 106 -15.74 -9.68 5.37
C TRP A 106 -16.42 -9.23 6.66
N ARG A 107 -17.74 -8.99 6.62
CA ARG A 107 -18.52 -8.69 7.82
C ARG A 107 -18.42 -9.80 8.86
N GLY A 108 -18.54 -11.07 8.43
CA GLY A 108 -18.39 -12.21 9.33
C GLY A 108 -17.01 -12.28 9.98
N ALA A 109 -15.94 -11.96 9.24
CA ALA A 109 -14.59 -11.85 9.80
C ALA A 109 -14.48 -10.71 10.84
N ALA A 110 -15.07 -9.55 10.54
CA ALA A 110 -15.12 -8.42 11.47
C ALA A 110 -15.98 -8.70 12.72
N GLU A 111 -17.01 -9.54 12.61
CA GLU A 111 -17.80 -9.98 13.75
C GLU A 111 -17.01 -11.00 14.58
N ALA A 112 -16.33 -11.95 13.93
CA ALA A 112 -15.51 -12.96 14.61
C ALA A 112 -14.39 -12.35 15.47
N THR A 113 -13.80 -11.23 15.03
CA THR A 113 -12.74 -10.54 15.77
C THR A 113 -13.22 -9.32 16.56
N SER A 114 -14.54 -9.14 16.73
CA SER A 114 -15.12 -7.94 17.35
C SER A 114 -14.60 -7.66 18.76
N ARG A 115 -14.21 -8.73 19.49
CA ARG A 115 -13.63 -8.66 20.84
C ARG A 115 -12.34 -7.84 20.92
N LEU A 116 -11.57 -7.76 19.82
CA LEU A 116 -10.40 -6.88 19.73
C LEU A 116 -10.78 -5.39 19.77
N ARG A 117 -12.04 -5.08 19.48
CA ARG A 117 -12.58 -3.72 19.43
C ARG A 117 -13.58 -3.45 20.55
N GLU A 118 -13.86 -4.42 21.41
CA GLU A 118 -14.69 -4.24 22.59
C GLU A 118 -14.00 -3.23 23.51
N ARG A 119 -14.60 -2.05 23.60
CA ARG A 119 -14.13 -1.01 24.51
C ARG A 119 -14.71 -1.34 25.88
N GLY A 120 -13.87 -1.82 26.79
CA GLY A 120 -14.24 -2.06 28.17
C GLY A 120 -14.74 -0.79 28.87
N CYS A 121 -15.26 -0.96 30.09
CA CYS A 121 -15.85 0.12 30.90
C CYS A 121 -14.86 1.26 31.25
N ASP A 122 -13.55 1.03 31.13
CA ASP A 122 -12.49 1.87 31.72
C ASP A 122 -11.81 2.86 30.75
N GLY A 123 -12.33 3.03 29.53
CA GLY A 123 -11.94 4.16 28.68
C GLY A 123 -11.69 3.78 27.23
N CYS A 124 -12.33 4.52 26.34
CA CYS A 124 -11.94 4.56 24.94
C CYS A 124 -10.68 5.42 24.86
N LEU A 125 -9.54 4.90 24.37
CA LEU A 125 -8.49 5.78 23.85
C LEU A 125 -9.05 6.44 22.59
N ALA A 126 -9.46 7.70 22.70
CA ALA A 126 -9.84 8.44 21.53
C ALA A 126 -8.59 8.65 20.67
N GLY A 127 -8.70 8.52 19.35
CA GLY A 127 -7.56 8.74 18.44
C GLY A 127 -6.88 10.11 18.66
N ILE A 128 -7.61 11.08 19.20
CA ILE A 128 -7.11 12.41 19.58
C ILE A 128 -6.18 12.38 20.81
N GLU A 129 -6.42 11.52 21.81
CA GLU A 129 -5.58 11.38 23.01
C GLU A 129 -4.24 10.73 22.63
N VAL A 130 -4.28 9.78 21.70
CA VAL A 130 -3.07 9.13 21.15
C VAL A 130 -2.31 10.11 20.26
N GLN A 131 -3.01 10.89 19.42
CA GLN A 131 -2.38 11.93 18.60
C GLN A 131 -1.71 13.03 19.44
N GLN A 132 -2.27 13.37 20.61
CA GLN A 132 -1.65 14.32 21.55
C GLN A 132 -0.26 13.87 22.01
N LEU A 133 -0.02 12.56 22.17
CA LEU A 133 1.31 12.02 22.52
C LEU A 133 2.34 12.16 21.40
N PHE A 134 1.93 11.98 20.15
CA PHE A 134 2.85 12.00 19.01
C PHE A 134 3.05 13.41 18.43
N CYS A 135 2.05 14.30 18.54
CA CYS A 135 2.06 15.64 17.95
C CYS A 135 2.48 16.75 18.92
N SER A 136 2.83 16.46 20.18
CA SER A 136 3.31 17.45 21.14
C SER A 136 4.75 17.90 20.84
N GLN A 137 4.97 18.56 19.70
CA GLN A 137 6.24 19.24 19.40
C GLN A 137 6.34 20.64 20.03
N SER A 138 5.32 21.13 20.77
CA SER A 138 5.35 22.51 21.27
C SER A 138 4.60 22.80 22.59
N ALA A 139 3.84 21.87 23.16
CA ALA A 139 3.24 22.03 24.49
C ALA A 139 3.63 20.86 25.38
N ALA A 140 4.34 21.15 26.47
CA ALA A 140 4.63 20.14 27.49
C ALA A 140 3.29 19.64 28.06
N ILE A 141 2.92 18.40 27.73
CA ILE A 141 1.78 17.74 28.33
C ILE A 141 2.02 17.72 29.84
N PRO A 142 1.11 18.24 30.68
CA PRO A 142 1.26 18.21 32.12
C PRO A 142 1.52 16.79 32.63
N GLU A 143 2.45 16.63 33.55
CA GLU A 143 2.92 15.31 34.02
C GLU A 143 1.79 14.40 34.54
N HIS A 144 0.78 14.99 35.18
CA HIS A 144 -0.40 14.25 35.65
C HIS A 144 -1.23 13.67 34.49
N GLN A 145 -1.41 14.41 33.40
CA GLN A 145 -2.14 13.95 32.22
C GLN A 145 -1.36 12.86 31.49
N LEU A 146 -0.03 13.00 31.42
CA LEU A 146 0.82 11.97 30.85
C LEU A 146 0.76 10.66 31.63
N LYS A 147 0.79 10.73 32.97
CA LYS A 147 0.66 9.57 33.85
C LYS A 147 -0.70 8.88 33.67
N GLU A 148 -1.79 9.65 33.64
CA GLU A 148 -3.13 9.10 33.43
C GLU A 148 -3.25 8.43 32.06
N LEU A 149 -2.70 9.05 31.01
CA LEU A 149 -2.77 8.52 29.65
C LEU A 149 -1.94 7.25 29.48
N ASN A 150 -0.75 7.19 30.08
CA ASN A 150 0.05 5.96 30.10
C ASN A 150 -0.70 4.80 30.74
N ILE A 151 -1.36 5.02 31.89
CA ILE A 151 -2.17 3.99 32.56
C ILE A 151 -3.31 3.51 31.63
N LYS A 152 -3.98 4.42 30.92
CA LYS A 152 -5.03 4.08 29.95
C LYS A 152 -4.48 3.23 28.78
N ILE A 153 -3.31 3.59 28.26
CA ILE A 153 -2.65 2.85 27.18
C ILE A 153 -2.25 1.45 27.64
N ASP A 154 -1.59 1.33 28.79
CA ASP A 154 -1.17 0.04 29.33
C ASP A 154 -2.37 -0.88 29.59
N SER A 155 -3.45 -0.34 30.16
CA SER A 155 -4.70 -1.08 30.38
C SER A 155 -5.32 -1.56 29.05
N ALA A 156 -5.41 -0.66 28.05
CA ALA A 156 -5.95 -0.99 26.73
C ALA A 156 -5.10 -2.05 26.00
N LEU A 157 -3.77 -1.94 26.05
CA LEU A 157 -2.85 -2.92 25.48
C LEU A 157 -3.00 -4.29 26.14
N GLN A 158 -3.12 -4.33 27.47
CA GLN A 158 -3.30 -5.57 28.20
C GLN A 158 -4.65 -6.24 27.84
N ALA A 159 -5.72 -5.45 27.75
CA ALA A 159 -7.03 -5.95 27.31
C ALA A 159 -6.99 -6.49 25.88
N TYR A 160 -6.37 -5.75 24.94
CA TYR A 160 -6.19 -6.20 23.56
C TYR A 160 -5.39 -7.50 23.49
N LYS A 161 -4.28 -7.60 24.24
CA LYS A 161 -3.47 -8.81 24.29
C LYS A 161 -4.27 -10.03 24.76
N ILE A 162 -5.05 -9.89 25.83
CA ILE A 162 -5.92 -10.96 26.33
C ILE A 162 -6.97 -11.35 25.28
N ALA A 163 -7.59 -10.36 24.63
CA ALA A 163 -8.57 -10.60 23.58
C ALA A 163 -7.94 -11.35 22.40
N LEU A 164 -6.75 -10.93 21.96
CA LEU A 164 -5.99 -11.57 20.88
C LEU A 164 -5.60 -13.01 21.21
N GLU A 165 -5.06 -13.25 22.41
CA GLU A 165 -4.74 -14.60 22.89
C GLU A 165 -5.98 -15.50 22.94
N SER A 166 -7.14 -14.93 23.29
CA SER A 166 -8.40 -15.68 23.34
C SER A 166 -8.99 -16.07 21.98
N LEU A 167 -8.51 -15.46 20.88
CA LEU A 167 -8.85 -15.90 19.52
C LEU A 167 -8.14 -17.20 19.16
N GLY A 168 -7.00 -17.53 19.78
CA GLY A 168 -6.19 -18.70 19.45
C GLY A 168 -5.58 -18.65 18.04
N HIS A 169 -5.00 -19.77 17.59
CA HIS A 169 -4.51 -19.90 16.22
C HIS A 169 -5.68 -20.15 15.27
N CYS A 170 -6.07 -19.11 14.54
CA CYS A 170 -7.20 -19.14 13.62
C CYS A 170 -6.74 -18.82 12.19
N GLU A 171 -7.30 -19.55 11.23
CA GLU A 171 -7.21 -19.24 9.81
C GLU A 171 -8.50 -18.53 9.37
N TYR A 172 -8.35 -17.38 8.71
CA TYR A 172 -9.48 -16.59 8.23
C TYR A 172 -9.51 -16.63 6.71
N ALA A 173 -10.60 -17.17 6.15
CA ALA A 173 -10.84 -17.17 4.71
C ALA A 173 -11.82 -16.05 4.36
N MET A 174 -11.38 -15.11 3.54
CA MET A 174 -12.16 -13.96 3.13
C MET A 174 -12.29 -13.94 1.61
N LYS A 175 -13.53 -13.83 1.11
CA LYS A 175 -13.77 -13.80 -0.34
C LYS A 175 -13.24 -12.49 -0.92
N ALA A 176 -12.50 -12.57 -2.03
CA ALA A 176 -11.97 -11.41 -2.75
C ALA A 176 -13.10 -10.54 -3.36
N GLY A 177 -12.76 -9.34 -3.83
CA GLY A 177 -13.72 -8.42 -4.48
C GLY A 177 -14.32 -7.35 -3.55
N PHE A 178 -13.92 -7.29 -2.29
CA PHE A 178 -14.33 -6.23 -1.34
C PHE A 178 -14.00 -4.81 -1.85
N HIS A 179 -12.90 -4.65 -2.62
CA HIS A 179 -12.51 -3.38 -3.26
C HIS A 179 -13.55 -2.83 -4.26
N LEU A 180 -14.49 -3.67 -4.70
CA LEU A 180 -15.57 -3.29 -5.61
C LEU A 180 -16.72 -2.54 -4.90
N ASN A 181 -16.73 -2.50 -3.55
CA ASN A 181 -17.73 -1.76 -2.78
C ASN A 181 -17.11 -0.87 -1.69
N PRO A 182 -16.58 0.32 -2.06
CA PRO A 182 -15.96 1.27 -1.14
C PRO A 182 -16.71 1.56 0.16
N LYS A 183 -18.04 1.72 0.10
CA LYS A 183 -18.87 2.03 1.26
C LYS A 183 -18.95 0.87 2.25
N ALA A 184 -19.02 -0.36 1.74
CA ALA A 184 -19.02 -1.55 2.58
C ALA A 184 -17.65 -1.75 3.27
N ILE A 185 -16.55 -1.40 2.59
CA ILE A 185 -15.20 -1.44 3.17
C ILE A 185 -15.09 -0.45 4.34
N GLU A 186 -15.46 0.82 4.09
CA GLU A 186 -15.42 1.87 5.10
C GLU A 186 -16.23 1.48 6.35
N ALA A 187 -17.44 0.97 6.16
CA ALA A 187 -18.28 0.51 7.26
C ALA A 187 -17.67 -0.68 8.02
N SER A 188 -17.00 -1.60 7.33
CA SER A 188 -16.39 -2.78 7.97
C SER A 188 -15.12 -2.43 8.75
N LEU A 189 -14.40 -1.38 8.35
CA LEU A 189 -13.17 -0.91 9.01
C LEU A 189 -13.41 -0.01 10.22
N GLN A 190 -14.68 0.29 10.56
CA GLN A 190 -15.00 1.12 11.71
C GLN A 190 -14.45 0.48 13.00
N GLY A 191 -13.65 1.26 13.74
CA GLY A 191 -12.99 0.79 14.96
C GLY A 191 -11.75 -0.07 14.73
N CYS A 192 -11.50 -0.55 13.51
CA CYS A 192 -10.29 -1.26 13.15
C CYS A 192 -9.10 -0.32 12.90
N CYS A 193 -9.35 0.85 12.29
CA CYS A 193 -8.35 1.87 12.01
C CYS A 193 -8.91 3.29 12.20
N SER A 194 -8.10 4.32 11.92
CA SER A 194 -8.57 5.71 11.96
C SER A 194 -9.66 5.97 10.92
N GLU A 195 -10.57 6.92 11.19
CA GLU A 195 -11.64 7.28 10.23
C GLU A 195 -11.07 7.75 8.89
N ALA A 196 -9.97 8.52 8.92
CA ALA A 196 -9.28 8.95 7.71
C ALA A 196 -8.72 7.77 6.90
N GLU A 197 -8.19 6.75 7.58
CA GLU A 197 -7.70 5.53 6.93
C GLU A 197 -8.84 4.69 6.35
N ALA A 198 -9.95 4.54 7.08
CA ALA A 198 -11.15 3.84 6.59
C ALA A 198 -11.73 4.51 5.33
N GLN A 199 -11.90 5.83 5.35
CA GLN A 199 -12.38 6.61 4.20
C GLN A 199 -11.42 6.53 3.01
N GLN A 200 -10.12 6.54 3.25
CA GLN A 200 -9.11 6.42 2.20
C GLN A 200 -9.06 5.01 1.59
N THR A 201 -9.32 3.96 2.37
CA THR A 201 -9.27 2.58 1.88
C THR A 201 -10.38 2.28 0.88
N GLY A 202 -11.55 2.90 1.03
CA GLY A 202 -12.61 2.85 0.02
C GLY A 202 -12.33 3.71 -1.22
N ARG A 203 -11.47 4.73 -1.13
CA ARG A 203 -11.19 5.70 -2.21
C ARG A 203 -9.90 5.43 -2.97
N ARG A 204 -8.93 4.73 -2.36
CA ARG A 204 -7.65 4.38 -2.97
C ARG A 204 -7.82 3.16 -3.85
N GLN A 205 -8.15 3.39 -5.12
CA GLN A 205 -7.49 2.63 -6.16
C GLN A 205 -6.17 3.37 -6.40
N THR A 206 -5.07 2.89 -5.82
CA THR A 206 -3.75 3.32 -6.30
C THR A 206 -3.78 3.09 -7.81
N PRO A 207 -3.49 4.10 -8.66
CA PRO A 207 -3.53 3.88 -10.09
C PRO A 207 -2.63 2.68 -10.38
N PRO A 208 -3.16 1.62 -11.00
CA PRO A 208 -2.40 0.39 -11.20
C PRO A 208 -1.11 0.78 -11.90
N GLN A 209 0.03 0.38 -11.32
CA GLN A 209 1.27 0.57 -12.05
C GLN A 209 1.21 -0.32 -13.29
N PRO A 210 1.76 0.12 -14.43
CA PRO A 210 1.81 -0.73 -15.60
C PRO A 210 2.50 -2.04 -15.24
N MET A 211 1.86 -3.17 -15.54
CA MET A 211 2.38 -4.52 -15.27
C MET A 211 3.84 -4.68 -15.71
N GLN A 212 4.20 -4.03 -16.82
CA GLN A 212 5.53 -4.06 -17.41
C GLN A 212 6.60 -3.45 -16.50
N CYS A 213 6.23 -2.59 -15.55
CA CYS A 213 7.14 -1.97 -14.59
C CYS A 213 7.35 -2.86 -13.35
N GLU A 214 6.31 -3.55 -12.89
CA GLU A 214 6.37 -4.31 -11.63
C GLU A 214 6.71 -5.79 -11.86
N LEU A 215 5.99 -6.45 -12.78
CA LEU A 215 6.05 -7.90 -12.96
C LEU A 215 7.47 -8.43 -13.21
N PRO A 216 8.36 -7.76 -13.97
CA PRO A 216 9.74 -8.24 -14.14
C PRO A 216 10.50 -8.39 -12.82
N THR A 217 10.20 -7.55 -11.83
CA THR A 217 10.90 -7.52 -10.53
C THR A 217 10.37 -8.53 -9.51
N VAL A 218 9.18 -9.07 -9.75
CA VAL A 218 8.48 -9.97 -8.82
C VAL A 218 8.86 -11.42 -9.09
N PRO A 219 9.48 -12.17 -8.17
CA PRO A 219 9.63 -13.62 -8.36
C PRO A 219 8.25 -14.28 -8.39
N VAL A 220 8.01 -15.23 -9.28
CA VAL A 220 6.70 -15.89 -9.42
C VAL A 220 6.87 -17.36 -9.79
N GLN A 221 6.08 -18.23 -9.19
CA GLN A 221 5.95 -19.63 -9.59
C GLN A 221 4.73 -19.79 -10.48
N ILE A 222 4.92 -20.28 -11.70
CA ILE A 222 3.85 -20.54 -12.68
C ILE A 222 3.87 -22.04 -13.00
N GLY A 223 2.90 -22.78 -12.48
CA GLY A 223 2.91 -24.24 -12.51
C GLY A 223 4.20 -24.80 -11.85
N SER A 224 4.93 -25.62 -12.59
CA SER A 224 6.23 -26.17 -12.16
C SER A 224 7.42 -25.23 -12.35
N HIS A 225 7.21 -24.03 -12.91
CA HIS A 225 8.30 -23.13 -13.29
C HIS A 225 8.45 -21.98 -12.30
N PHE A 226 9.60 -21.90 -11.62
CA PHE A 226 9.96 -20.73 -10.81
C PHE A 226 10.72 -19.70 -11.65
N LEU A 227 10.17 -18.49 -11.76
CA LEU A 227 10.70 -17.40 -12.56
C LEU A 227 11.16 -16.27 -11.63
N LYS A 228 12.47 -16.06 -11.56
CA LYS A 228 13.08 -15.04 -10.68
C LYS A 228 12.71 -13.61 -11.10
N GLY A 229 12.63 -12.74 -10.11
CA GLY A 229 12.59 -11.29 -10.31
C GLY A 229 13.95 -10.76 -10.74
N VAL A 230 13.97 -9.75 -11.60
CA VAL A 230 15.19 -9.06 -12.04
C VAL A 230 15.21 -7.60 -11.59
N SER A 231 16.39 -7.02 -11.42
CA SER A 231 16.53 -5.59 -11.17
C SER A 231 16.18 -4.79 -12.44
N PHE A 232 15.85 -3.51 -12.27
CA PHE A 232 15.31 -2.66 -13.36
C PHE A 232 16.23 -2.49 -14.58
N ASN A 233 17.53 -2.81 -14.48
CA ASN A 233 18.51 -2.30 -15.45
C ASN A 233 18.96 -3.27 -16.56
N GLU A 234 18.67 -4.57 -16.50
CA GLU A 234 18.93 -5.47 -17.65
C GLU A 234 17.87 -6.58 -17.67
N SER A 235 17.38 -6.97 -18.85
CA SER A 235 16.43 -8.08 -19.11
C SER A 235 14.96 -7.92 -18.70
N ALA A 236 14.48 -6.76 -18.23
CA ALA A 236 13.07 -6.60 -17.81
C ALA A 236 12.04 -7.00 -18.90
N ALA A 237 12.30 -6.63 -20.15
CA ALA A 237 11.45 -7.00 -21.29
C ALA A 237 11.47 -8.50 -21.59
N ASP A 238 12.63 -9.15 -21.48
CA ASP A 238 12.77 -10.59 -21.72
C ASP A 238 12.18 -11.41 -20.57
N ASN A 239 12.33 -10.93 -19.33
CA ASN A 239 11.70 -11.52 -18.15
C ASN A 239 10.16 -11.43 -18.24
N LEU A 240 9.63 -10.28 -18.67
CA LEU A 240 8.20 -10.12 -18.95
C LEU A 240 7.72 -11.10 -20.02
N LYS A 241 8.44 -11.22 -21.15
CA LYS A 241 8.12 -12.18 -22.21
C LYS A 241 8.15 -13.62 -21.70
N LEU A 242 9.14 -13.98 -20.88
CA LEU A 242 9.27 -15.31 -20.30
C LEU A 242 8.09 -15.65 -19.38
N LYS A 243 7.69 -14.72 -18.50
CA LYS A 243 6.51 -14.88 -17.63
C LYS A 243 5.22 -15.01 -18.43
N THR A 244 5.05 -14.16 -19.44
CA THR A 244 3.90 -14.20 -20.36
C THR A 244 3.83 -15.53 -21.11
N HIS A 245 4.96 -16.01 -21.64
CA HIS A 245 5.04 -17.28 -22.36
C HIS A 245 4.74 -18.48 -21.45
N THR A 246 5.29 -18.48 -20.23
CA THR A 246 5.07 -19.56 -19.25
C THR A 246 3.59 -19.61 -18.83
N MET A 247 2.96 -18.47 -18.63
CA MET A 247 1.52 -18.39 -18.34
C MET A 247 0.67 -18.92 -19.50
N LEU A 248 1.04 -18.56 -20.74
CA LEU A 248 0.37 -19.09 -21.94
C LEU A 248 0.45 -20.62 -22.04
N GLN A 249 1.61 -21.21 -21.70
CA GLN A 249 1.77 -22.68 -21.68
C GLN A 249 0.85 -23.30 -20.62
N LEU A 250 0.84 -22.77 -19.40
CA LEU A 250 -0.03 -23.26 -18.32
C LEU A 250 -1.52 -23.21 -18.73
N MET A 251 -1.97 -22.13 -19.36
CA MET A 251 -3.36 -22.01 -19.82
C MET A 251 -3.71 -23.01 -20.94
N LYS A 252 -2.73 -23.40 -21.78
CA LYS A 252 -2.94 -24.43 -22.81
C LYS A 252 -3.10 -25.81 -22.18
N GLU A 253 -2.29 -26.13 -21.17
CA GLU A 253 -2.39 -27.39 -20.41
C GLU A 253 -3.74 -27.54 -19.71
N ALA A 254 -4.32 -26.44 -19.24
CA ALA A 254 -5.63 -26.40 -18.59
C ALA A 254 -6.82 -26.64 -19.53
N GLY A 255 -6.61 -26.70 -20.86
CA GLY A 255 -7.71 -26.79 -21.83
C GLY A 255 -8.56 -25.52 -21.92
N CYS A 256 -8.09 -24.38 -21.39
CA CYS A 256 -8.79 -23.09 -21.41
C CYS A 256 -8.97 -22.49 -22.83
N TYR A 257 -8.52 -23.19 -23.87
CA TYR A 257 -8.53 -22.77 -25.27
C TYR A 257 -9.62 -23.42 -26.14
N ASN A 258 -10.61 -24.14 -25.56
CA ASN A 258 -11.72 -24.73 -26.34
C ASN A 258 -12.76 -23.69 -26.84
N GLY A 259 -12.34 -22.47 -27.19
CA GLY A 259 -13.21 -21.43 -27.77
C GLY A 259 -12.64 -20.01 -27.87
N ILE A 260 -11.48 -19.72 -27.28
CA ILE A 260 -10.85 -18.39 -27.34
C ILE A 260 -9.84 -18.41 -28.49
N THR A 261 -10.14 -17.70 -29.59
CA THR A 261 -9.20 -17.48 -30.69
C THR A 261 -7.91 -16.82 -30.18
N SER A 262 -6.75 -17.19 -30.73
CA SER A 262 -5.40 -16.77 -30.29
C SER A 262 -5.08 -15.26 -30.43
N ARG A 263 -6.10 -14.41 -30.53
CA ARG A 263 -6.00 -12.96 -30.74
C ARG A 263 -6.21 -12.15 -29.45
N ASP A 264 -6.72 -12.78 -28.39
CA ASP A 264 -6.91 -12.13 -27.10
C ASP A 264 -5.81 -12.55 -26.12
N ASP A 265 -4.74 -11.76 -26.02
CA ASP A 265 -3.74 -11.82 -24.92
C ASP A 265 -4.33 -11.33 -23.56
N PHE A 266 -5.63 -11.01 -23.56
CA PHE A 266 -6.39 -10.44 -22.46
C PHE A 266 -6.44 -11.32 -21.18
N PRO A 267 -6.67 -12.65 -21.23
CA PRO A 267 -6.77 -13.45 -20.02
C PRO A 267 -5.40 -13.70 -19.36
N VAL A 268 -4.30 -13.68 -20.12
CA VAL A 268 -2.95 -13.84 -19.59
C VAL A 268 -2.53 -12.60 -18.79
N THR A 269 -2.77 -11.43 -19.38
CA THR A 269 -2.44 -10.15 -18.73
C THR A 269 -3.25 -9.97 -17.46
N GLU A 270 -4.53 -10.33 -17.47
CA GLU A 270 -5.40 -10.23 -16.29
C GLU A 270 -4.90 -11.12 -15.14
N VAL A 271 -4.52 -12.37 -15.41
CA VAL A 271 -3.98 -13.26 -14.37
C VAL A 271 -2.62 -12.79 -13.86
N LEU A 272 -1.72 -12.37 -14.75
CA LEU A 272 -0.39 -11.89 -14.36
C LEU A 272 -0.46 -10.57 -13.58
N ASN A 273 -1.47 -9.73 -13.82
CA ASN A 273 -1.71 -8.53 -13.00
C ASN A 273 -2.02 -8.88 -11.55
N GLN A 274 -2.61 -10.04 -11.26
CA GLN A 274 -2.96 -10.43 -9.89
C GLN A 274 -1.73 -10.67 -9.01
N VAL A 275 -0.56 -10.98 -9.60
CA VAL A 275 0.69 -11.15 -8.82
C VAL A 275 1.46 -9.84 -8.61
N CYS A 276 1.05 -8.75 -9.26
CA CYS A 276 1.68 -7.44 -9.09
C CYS A 276 1.36 -6.83 -7.72
N PRO A 277 2.36 -6.36 -6.94
CA PRO A 277 2.15 -5.77 -5.62
C PRO A 277 1.13 -4.65 -5.57
N SER A 278 1.03 -3.82 -6.62
CA SER A 278 0.02 -2.76 -6.69
C SER A 278 -1.42 -3.28 -6.66
N THR A 279 -1.66 -4.53 -7.09
CA THR A 279 -2.98 -5.17 -7.14
C THR A 279 -3.40 -5.73 -5.78
N TRP A 280 -2.53 -6.50 -5.12
CA TRP A 280 -2.92 -7.29 -3.94
C TRP A 280 -2.49 -6.68 -2.60
N ARG A 281 -1.43 -5.85 -2.56
CA ARG A 281 -0.85 -5.37 -1.30
C ARG A 281 -1.84 -4.54 -0.47
N GLY A 282 -2.60 -3.66 -1.12
CA GLY A 282 -3.64 -2.89 -0.45
C GLY A 282 -4.74 -3.79 0.14
N ALA A 283 -5.10 -4.85 -0.57
CA ALA A 283 -6.09 -5.81 -0.10
C ALA A 283 -5.63 -6.61 1.11
N CYS A 284 -4.39 -7.12 1.08
CA CYS A 284 -3.82 -7.84 2.22
C CYS A 284 -3.72 -6.92 3.45
N LYS A 285 -3.26 -5.67 3.31
CA LYS A 285 -3.26 -4.70 4.42
C LYS A 285 -4.65 -4.57 5.02
N THR A 286 -5.66 -4.37 4.17
CA THR A 286 -7.04 -4.14 4.60
C THR A 286 -7.59 -5.36 5.33
N ALA A 287 -7.30 -6.57 4.84
CA ALA A 287 -7.71 -7.81 5.50
C ALA A 287 -7.09 -7.94 6.90
N VAL A 288 -5.77 -7.72 7.02
CA VAL A 288 -5.08 -7.77 8.32
C VAL A 288 -5.59 -6.68 9.27
N GLN A 289 -5.80 -5.47 8.77
CA GLN A 289 -6.39 -4.36 9.55
C GLN A 289 -7.80 -4.71 10.02
N LEU A 290 -8.62 -5.34 9.19
CA LEU A 290 -9.96 -5.76 9.60
C LEU A 290 -9.90 -6.82 10.72
N LEU A 291 -9.03 -7.80 10.55
CA LEU A 291 -8.93 -8.94 11.45
C LEU A 291 -8.33 -8.53 12.81
N PHE A 292 -7.26 -7.74 12.81
CA PHE A 292 -6.44 -7.50 14.00
C PHE A 292 -6.32 -6.02 14.38
N GLY A 293 -6.87 -5.11 13.58
CA GLY A 293 -6.77 -3.69 13.85
C GLY A 293 -7.61 -3.24 15.05
N GLN A 294 -7.06 -2.28 15.80
CA GLN A 294 -7.79 -1.50 16.79
C GLN A 294 -7.36 -0.03 16.68
N ALA A 295 -8.33 0.82 16.33
CA ALA A 295 -8.09 2.24 16.11
C ALA A 295 -7.44 2.91 17.33
N GLY A 296 -6.30 3.57 17.12
CA GLY A 296 -5.57 4.30 18.15
C GLY A 296 -4.70 3.42 19.06
N LEU A 297 -4.71 2.10 18.91
CA LEU A 297 -3.92 1.20 19.75
C LEU A 297 -2.92 0.36 18.94
N VAL A 298 -3.38 -0.20 17.82
CA VAL A 298 -2.60 -1.14 17.00
C VAL A 298 -2.54 -0.64 15.57
N VAL A 299 -1.34 -0.74 14.99
CA VAL A 299 -1.07 -0.43 13.58
C VAL A 299 -0.59 -1.69 12.87
N VAL A 300 -0.97 -1.83 11.60
CA VAL A 300 -0.51 -2.91 10.73
C VAL A 300 0.64 -2.40 9.87
N ASP A 301 1.77 -3.10 9.89
CA ASP A 301 2.96 -2.73 9.12
C ASP A 301 3.60 -3.97 8.48
N THR A 302 4.29 -3.81 7.36
CA THR A 302 4.87 -4.96 6.68
C THR A 302 6.04 -5.56 7.45
N ALA A 303 5.96 -6.85 7.75
CA ALA A 303 7.04 -7.57 8.39
C ALA A 303 8.26 -7.73 7.46
N GLN A 304 9.47 -7.63 8.03
CA GLN A 304 10.71 -7.90 7.32
C GLN A 304 10.92 -9.41 7.21
N ILE A 305 10.95 -9.94 5.98
CA ILE A 305 11.24 -11.36 5.73
C ILE A 305 12.66 -11.50 5.18
N GLU A 306 13.46 -12.37 5.79
CA GLU A 306 14.81 -12.72 5.30
C GLU A 306 14.77 -13.55 4.01
N ASN A 307 13.82 -14.50 3.89
CA ASN A 307 13.68 -15.36 2.71
C ASN A 307 12.51 -14.93 1.80
N LYS A 308 12.77 -13.96 0.91
CA LYS A 308 11.78 -13.44 -0.04
C LYS A 308 11.32 -14.47 -1.09
N GLU A 309 12.13 -15.47 -1.42
CA GLU A 309 11.79 -16.47 -2.44
C GLU A 309 10.75 -17.48 -1.93
N ALA A 310 10.74 -17.79 -0.63
CA ALA A 310 9.73 -18.66 0.00
C ALA A 310 8.31 -18.06 -0.02
N TYR A 311 8.20 -16.74 -0.24
CA TYR A 311 6.94 -15.99 -0.32
C TYR A 311 6.69 -15.44 -1.73
N ALA A 312 7.16 -16.13 -2.76
CA ALA A 312 6.84 -15.79 -4.14
C ALA A 312 5.35 -16.11 -4.44
N PRO A 313 4.61 -15.21 -5.13
CA PRO A 313 3.31 -15.53 -5.69
C PRO A 313 3.33 -16.82 -6.52
N GLN A 314 2.25 -17.59 -6.44
CA GLN A 314 2.10 -18.86 -7.12
C GLN A 314 0.85 -18.83 -8.01
N ILE A 315 0.98 -19.36 -9.22
CA ILE A 315 -0.11 -19.55 -10.16
C ILE A 315 -0.17 -21.04 -10.48
N SER A 316 -1.29 -21.67 -10.15
CA SER A 316 -1.52 -23.10 -10.30
C SER A 316 -2.86 -23.39 -10.99
N LEU A 317 -3.04 -24.65 -11.40
CA LEU A 317 -4.29 -25.15 -11.96
C LEU A 317 -4.99 -26.06 -10.95
N GLU A 318 -6.25 -25.76 -10.67
CA GLU A 318 -7.15 -26.60 -9.87
C GLU A 318 -8.35 -27.01 -10.73
N GLY A 319 -8.26 -28.18 -11.36
CA GLY A 319 -9.23 -28.64 -12.35
C GLY A 319 -9.24 -27.69 -13.57
N SER A 320 -10.39 -27.06 -13.83
CA SER A 320 -10.55 -26.07 -14.90
C SER A 320 -10.34 -24.62 -14.44
N ARG A 321 -9.85 -24.40 -13.21
CA ARG A 321 -9.67 -23.07 -12.62
C ARG A 321 -8.20 -22.72 -12.53
N ILE A 322 -7.89 -21.46 -12.81
CA ILE A 322 -6.58 -20.88 -12.53
C ILE A 322 -6.67 -20.28 -11.13
N VAL A 323 -5.74 -20.65 -10.25
CA VAL A 323 -5.66 -20.15 -8.88
C VAL A 323 -4.39 -19.32 -8.75
N VAL A 324 -4.55 -18.09 -8.27
CA VAL A 324 -3.44 -17.18 -7.96
C VAL A 324 -3.36 -17.05 -6.45
N GLN A 325 -2.23 -17.47 -5.88
CA GLN A 325 -1.93 -17.33 -4.47
C GLN A 325 -0.83 -16.29 -4.30
N VAL A 326 -1.08 -15.32 -3.43
CA VAL A 326 -0.14 -14.22 -3.20
C VAL A 326 0.19 -14.12 -1.72
N PRO A 327 1.25 -14.80 -1.26
CA PRO A 327 1.60 -14.81 0.14
C PRO A 327 2.16 -13.43 0.55
N SER A 328 1.85 -13.02 1.77
CA SER A 328 2.24 -11.71 2.29
C SER A 328 2.36 -11.76 3.81
N THR A 329 3.24 -10.93 4.37
CA THR A 329 3.44 -10.78 5.81
C THR A 329 3.26 -9.32 6.22
N TRP A 330 2.57 -9.13 7.33
CA TRP A 330 2.18 -7.86 7.94
C TRP A 330 2.37 -7.95 9.46
#